data_AF-A0A7T7V3J3-F1
#
_entry.id   AF-A0A7T7V3J3-F1
#
_cell.length_a   1.000
_cell.length_b   1.000
_cell.length_c   1.000
_cell.angle_alpha   90.00
_cell.angle_beta   90.00
_cell.angle_gamma   90.00
#
_symmetry.space_group_name_H-M   'P 1'
#
loop_
_entity.id
_entity.type
_entity.pdbx_description
1 polymer ?
#
loop_
_entity_poly.entity_id
_entity_poly.type
_entity_poly.pdbx_seq_one_letter_code
_entity_poly.pdbx_strand_id
1 'polypeptide(L)'
;MRFDSPEEALTLTSSLLYCSVSIASIILILYLIALIFNRRSRFLDITNTILVSNAINIPILLLTHLIDVNKAFSSDGINENFYQYIINLLFIIVITAIVISLVIYSIVLFFNGFKTATNIKKLPQIILFVFIFFVSLMICQIFIPQLKF
;
A
#
# COMPACT_ATOMS: atom_id res chain seq x y z
N MET A 1 -7.10 8.49 -16.95
CA MET A 1 -5.68 8.88 -16.97
C MET A 1 -5.63 10.35 -17.31
N ARG A 2 -5.49 11.22 -16.32
CA ARG A 2 -5.22 12.65 -16.54
C ARG A 2 -3.74 12.85 -16.28
N PHE A 3 -3.00 12.94 -17.38
CA PHE A 3 -1.62 13.41 -17.42
C PHE A 3 -1.67 14.93 -17.33
N ASP A 4 -1.87 15.48 -16.13
CA ASP A 4 -1.65 16.91 -15.91
C ASP A 4 -0.27 17.08 -15.29
N SER A 5 0.62 17.66 -16.09
CA SER A 5 1.83 18.42 -15.75
C SER A 5 2.93 17.76 -14.90
N PRO A 6 4.18 17.67 -15.42
CA PRO A 6 5.35 17.45 -14.57
C PRO A 6 5.58 18.72 -13.74
N GLU A 7 5.98 18.55 -12.48
CA GLU A 7 6.51 19.61 -11.61
C GLU A 7 5.51 20.58 -10.94
N GLU A 8 4.56 20.05 -10.17
CA GLU A 8 4.55 20.50 -8.77
C GLU A 8 5.36 19.46 -8.01
N ALA A 9 6.57 19.82 -7.58
CA ALA A 9 7.29 19.02 -6.60
C ALA A 9 6.35 18.88 -5.41
N LEU A 10 5.72 17.70 -5.28
CA LEU A 10 4.87 17.33 -4.16
C LEU A 10 5.64 17.71 -2.90
N THR A 11 5.23 18.82 -2.29
CA THR A 11 5.91 19.33 -1.11
C THR A 11 5.76 18.24 -0.06
N LEU A 12 6.80 17.99 0.73
CA LEU A 12 6.80 16.91 1.73
C LEU A 12 5.52 16.96 2.60
N THR A 13 5.06 18.17 2.92
CA THR A 13 3.79 18.46 3.58
C THR A 13 2.56 17.93 2.83
N SER A 14 2.45 18.15 1.52
CA SER A 14 1.34 17.69 0.68
C SER A 14 1.32 16.16 0.59
N SER A 15 2.47 15.51 0.45
CA SER A 15 2.57 14.04 0.48
C SER A 15 2.18 13.45 1.83
N LEU A 16 2.61 14.07 2.93
CA LEU A 16 2.23 13.64 4.28
C LEU A 16 0.73 13.83 4.54
N LEU A 17 0.15 14.95 4.09
CA LEU A 17 -1.29 15.19 4.19
C LEU A 17 -2.08 14.16 3.39
N TYR A 18 -1.67 13.88 2.15
CA TYR A 18 -2.29 12.86 1.31
C TYR A 18 -2.27 11.48 1.98
N CYS A 19 -1.10 11.06 2.49
CA CYS A 19 -0.98 9.79 3.21
C CYS A 19 -1.85 9.75 4.48
N SER A 20 -1.86 10.83 5.25
CA SER A 20 -2.63 10.92 6.50
C SER A 20 -4.13 10.83 6.24
N VAL A 21 -4.64 11.55 5.24
CA VAL A 21 -6.04 11.49 4.83
C VAL A 21 -6.40 10.09 4.33
N SER A 22 -5.55 9.47 3.51
CA SER A 22 -5.78 8.10 3.02
C SER A 22 -5.89 7.08 4.15
N ILE A 23 -4.96 7.12 5.12
CA ILE A 23 -4.96 6.23 6.28
C ILE A 23 -6.18 6.50 7.17
N ALA A 24 -6.54 7.77 7.40
CA ALA A 24 -7.71 8.11 8.18
C ALA A 24 -9.01 7.61 7.52
N SER A 25 -9.14 7.79 6.20
CA SER A 25 -10.31 7.32 5.44
C SER A 25 -10.45 5.80 5.50
N ILE A 26 -9.37 5.04 5.32
CA ILE A 26 -9.45 3.59 5.34
C ILE A 26 -9.75 3.04 6.75
N ILE A 27 -9.20 3.66 7.80
CA ILE A 27 -9.56 3.34 9.19
C ILE A 27 -11.05 3.56 9.43
N LEU A 28 -11.59 4.70 8.98
CA LEU A 28 -13.00 5.02 9.16
C LEU A 28 -13.92 4.02 8.44
N ILE A 29 -13.63 3.72 7.17
CA ILE A 29 -14.42 2.76 6.38
C ILE A 29 -14.37 1.37 7.01
N LEU A 30 -13.17 0.88 7.35
CA LEU A 30 -12.99 -0.44 7.96
C LEU A 30 -13.60 -0.54 9.35
N TYR A 31 -13.59 0.54 10.12
CA TYR A 31 -14.27 0.58 11.41
C TYR A 31 -15.78 0.47 11.27
N LEU A 32 -16.40 1.20 10.33
CA LEU A 32 -17.83 1.08 10.07
C LEU A 32 -18.21 -0.36 9.67
N ILE A 33 -17.38 -1.01 8.85
CA ILE A 33 -17.57 -2.41 8.45
C ILE A 33 -17.42 -3.35 9.64
N ALA A 34 -16.42 -3.13 10.49
CA ALA A 34 -16.22 -3.93 11.68
C ALA A 34 -17.42 -3.84 12.64
N LEU A 35 -18.06 -2.67 12.73
CA LEU A 35 -19.28 -2.49 13.53
C LEU A 35 -20.45 -3.33 12.99
N ILE A 36 -20.55 -3.53 11.67
CA ILE A 36 -21.55 -4.40 11.04
C ILE A 36 -21.30 -5.87 11.42
N PHE A 37 -20.05 -6.31 11.41
CA PHE A 37 -19.71 -7.69 11.76
C PHE A 37 -19.82 -7.97 13.26
N ASN A 38 -19.38 -7.03 14.09
CA ASN A 38 -19.36 -7.18 15.53
C ASN A 38 -19.40 -5.81 16.22
N ARG A 39 -20.53 -5.49 16.86
CA ARG A 39 -20.70 -4.24 17.63
C ARG A 39 -19.75 -4.07 18.81
N ARG A 40 -19.07 -5.15 19.26
CA ARG A 40 -18.07 -5.10 20.34
C ARG A 40 -16.63 -4.98 19.81
N SER A 41 -16.44 -4.81 18.51
CA SER A 41 -15.11 -4.59 17.94
C SER A 41 -14.54 -3.29 18.49
N ARG A 42 -13.31 -3.35 19.01
CA ARG A 42 -12.65 -2.18 19.62
C ARG A 42 -12.03 -1.36 18.50
N PHE A 43 -12.35 -0.07 18.44
CA PHE A 43 -11.75 0.86 17.48
C PHE A 43 -10.22 0.78 17.48
N LEU A 44 -9.61 0.78 18.68
CA LEU A 44 -8.17 0.69 18.87
C LEU A 44 -7.53 -0.57 18.27
N ASP A 45 -8.20 -1.73 18.32
CA ASP A 45 -7.66 -2.98 17.78
C ASP A 45 -7.63 -2.96 16.23
N ILE A 46 -8.62 -2.32 15.60
CA ILE A 46 -8.72 -2.15 14.15
C ILE A 46 -7.70 -1.12 13.67
N THR A 47 -7.60 0.02 14.35
CA THR A 47 -6.60 1.04 14.04
C THR A 47 -5.19 0.47 14.16
N ASN A 48 -4.89 -0.26 15.24
CA ASN A 48 -3.58 -0.89 15.42
C ASN A 48 -3.27 -1.89 14.30
N THR A 49 -4.25 -2.72 13.92
CA THR A 49 -4.09 -3.64 12.79
C THR A 49 -3.70 -2.91 11.51
N ILE A 50 -4.42 -1.83 11.16
CA ILE A 50 -4.18 -1.06 9.93
C ILE A 50 -2.82 -0.36 9.96
N LEU A 51 -2.46 0.23 11.10
CA LEU A 51 -1.17 0.91 11.25
C LEU A 51 -0.01 -0.08 11.17
N VAL A 52 -0.11 -1.23 11.84
CA VAL A 52 0.93 -2.27 11.83
C VAL A 52 1.09 -2.89 10.45
N SER A 53 -0.01 -3.16 9.72
CA SER A 53 0.10 -3.63 8.33
C SER A 53 0.70 -2.58 7.40
N ASN A 54 0.36 -1.30 7.58
CA ASN A 54 0.92 -0.20 6.80
C ASN A 54 2.37 0.12 7.17
N ALA A 55 2.85 -0.24 8.37
CA ALA A 55 4.24 -0.07 8.75
C ALA A 55 5.20 -0.85 7.83
N ILE A 56 4.73 -1.93 7.21
CA ILE A 56 5.47 -2.69 6.18
C ILE A 56 5.75 -1.85 4.92
N ASN A 57 4.98 -0.78 4.67
CA ASN A 57 5.26 0.12 3.56
C ASN A 57 6.54 0.94 3.77
N ILE A 58 7.00 1.13 5.02
CA ILE A 58 8.24 1.85 5.33
C ILE A 58 9.47 1.14 4.73
N PRO A 59 9.73 -0.15 5.04
CA PRO A 59 10.85 -0.86 4.41
C PRO A 59 10.66 -1.02 2.90
N ILE A 60 9.42 -1.16 2.40
CA ILE A 60 9.15 -1.17 0.95
C ILE A 60 9.62 0.14 0.30
N LEU A 61 9.25 1.29 0.86
CA LEU A 61 9.64 2.60 0.35
C LEU A 61 11.17 2.75 0.32
N LEU A 62 11.84 2.35 1.39
CA LEU A 62 13.31 2.36 1.47
C LEU A 62 13.92 1.46 0.39
N LEU A 63 13.43 0.23 0.22
CA LEU A 63 13.87 -0.70 -0.82
C LEU A 63 13.67 -0.12 -2.23
N THR A 64 12.54 0.53 -2.48
CA THR A 64 12.27 1.13 -3.80
C THR A 64 13.15 2.34 -4.09
N HIS A 65 13.55 3.12 -3.08
CA HIS A 65 14.48 4.23 -3.26
C HIS A 65 15.90 3.75 -3.59
N LEU A 66 16.27 2.53 -3.20
CA LEU A 66 17.55 1.92 -3.58
C LEU A 66 17.57 1.48 -5.05
N ILE A 67 16.42 1.43 -5.73
CA ILE A 67 16.31 1.05 -7.13
C ILE A 67 16.20 2.30 -7.99
N ASP A 68 17.22 2.58 -8.80
CA ASP A 68 17.14 3.60 -9.84
C ASP A 68 16.69 2.95 -11.16
N VAL A 69 15.38 2.74 -11.27
CA VAL A 69 14.74 2.06 -12.41
C VAL A 69 15.04 2.80 -13.72
N ASN A 70 15.08 4.14 -13.68
CA ASN A 70 15.32 4.96 -14.86
C ASN A 70 16.74 4.80 -15.40
N LYS A 71 17.75 4.67 -14.54
CA LYS A 71 19.12 4.38 -15.00
C LYS A 71 19.21 3.01 -15.66
N ALA A 72 18.55 1.99 -15.12
CA ALA A 72 18.61 0.63 -15.66
C ALA A 72 17.96 0.47 -17.05
N PHE A 73 17.00 1.32 -17.41
CA PHE A 73 16.31 1.28 -18.72
C PHE A 73 16.65 2.45 -19.66
N SER A 74 17.49 3.39 -19.23
CA SER A 74 17.97 4.48 -20.08
C SER A 74 18.89 3.96 -21.19
N SER A 75 18.89 4.63 -22.36
CA SER A 75 19.72 4.27 -23.51
C SER A 75 21.23 4.26 -23.21
N ASP A 76 21.66 5.02 -22.19
CA ASP A 76 23.04 5.00 -21.70
C ASP A 76 23.38 3.68 -20.99
N GLY A 77 22.42 3.04 -20.31
CA GLY A 77 22.61 1.73 -19.65
C GLY A 77 22.78 0.55 -20.63
N ILE A 78 22.36 0.71 -21.89
CA ILE A 78 22.59 -0.28 -22.97
C ILE A 78 24.03 -0.13 -23.53
N ASN A 79 24.62 1.06 -23.40
CA ASN A 79 25.99 1.38 -23.80
C ASN A 79 27.01 1.15 -22.69
N GLU A 80 26.56 0.92 -21.45
CA GLU A 80 27.41 0.42 -20.36
C GLU A 80 27.85 -1.04 -20.62
N ASN A 81 29.00 -1.43 -20.04
CA ASN A 81 29.51 -2.80 -20.09
C ASN A 81 28.37 -3.81 -19.86
N PHE A 82 28.14 -4.73 -20.81
CA PHE A 82 27.06 -5.74 -20.77
C PHE A 82 26.93 -6.47 -19.42
N TYR A 83 28.07 -6.65 -18.72
CA TYR A 83 28.13 -7.21 -17.38
C TYR A 83 27.41 -6.35 -16.31
N GLN A 84 27.58 -5.02 -16.36
CA GLN A 84 26.94 -4.08 -15.43
C GLN A 84 25.42 -4.03 -15.63
N TYR A 85 24.97 -4.08 -16.89
CA TYR A 85 23.56 -4.17 -17.24
C TYR A 85 22.90 -5.43 -16.65
N ILE A 86 23.54 -6.60 -16.79
CA ILE A 86 23.03 -7.86 -16.22
C ILE A 86 22.96 -7.78 -14.68
N ILE A 87 23.96 -7.20 -14.02
CA ILE A 87 23.95 -7.04 -12.56
C ILE A 87 22.79 -6.15 -12.12
N ASN A 88 22.58 -5.02 -12.78
CA ASN A 88 21.47 -4.11 -12.46
C ASN A 88 20.10 -4.78 -12.64
N LEU A 89 19.93 -5.57 -13.71
CA LEU A 89 18.69 -6.30 -13.98
C LEU A 89 18.45 -7.38 -12.91
N LEU A 90 19.48 -8.14 -12.55
CA LEU A 90 19.41 -9.14 -11.48
C LEU A 90 19.09 -8.50 -10.13
N PHE A 91 19.68 -7.34 -9.83
CA PHE A 91 19.37 -6.57 -8.63
C PHE A 91 17.90 -6.13 -8.58
N ILE A 92 17.36 -5.61 -9.69
CA ILE A 92 15.94 -5.23 -9.81
C ILE A 92 15.04 -6.44 -9.55
N ILE A 93 15.34 -7.60 -10.15
CA ILE A 93 14.53 -8.83 -9.97
C ILE A 93 14.51 -9.23 -8.48
N VAL A 94 15.68 -9.25 -7.83
CA VAL A 94 15.79 -9.66 -6.42
C VAL A 94 15.02 -8.69 -5.51
N ILE A 95 15.21 -7.38 -5.67
CA ILE A 95 14.49 -6.40 -4.85
C ILE A 95 12.98 -6.47 -5.12
N THR A 96 12.57 -6.65 -6.37
CA THR A 96 11.14 -6.80 -6.73
C THR A 96 10.53 -8.03 -6.05
N ALA A 97 11.24 -9.15 -6.03
CA ALA A 97 10.77 -10.35 -5.33
C ALA A 97 10.61 -10.13 -3.81
N ILE A 98 11.55 -9.39 -3.19
CA ILE A 98 11.46 -9.00 -1.77
C ILE A 98 10.26 -8.09 -1.53
N VAL A 99 10.05 -7.08 -2.37
CA VAL A 99 8.91 -6.16 -2.27
C VAL A 99 7.59 -6.91 -2.38
N ILE A 100 7.44 -7.81 -3.35
CA ILE A 100 6.24 -8.64 -3.50
C ILE A 100 6.00 -9.49 -2.23
N SER A 101 7.05 -10.09 -1.68
CA SER A 101 6.96 -10.90 -0.45
C SER A 101 6.48 -10.06 0.75
N LEU A 102 6.99 -8.83 0.89
CA LEU A 102 6.56 -7.89 1.92
C LEU A 102 5.11 -7.45 1.74
N VAL A 103 4.67 -7.20 0.51
CA VAL A 103 3.27 -6.87 0.21
C VAL A 103 2.33 -8.01 0.60
N ILE A 104 2.68 -9.25 0.24
CA ILE A 104 1.90 -10.43 0.65
C ILE A 104 1.83 -10.52 2.18
N TYR A 105 2.96 -10.32 2.86
CA TYR A 105 3.03 -10.35 4.31
C TYR A 105 2.15 -9.27 4.96
N SER A 106 2.15 -8.04 4.42
CA SER A 106 1.28 -6.94 4.88
C SER A 106 -0.20 -7.30 4.80
N ILE A 107 -0.64 -7.90 3.67
CA ILE A 107 -2.03 -8.34 3.48
C ILE A 107 -2.41 -9.43 4.49
N VAL A 108 -1.53 -10.40 4.72
CA VAL A 108 -1.77 -11.47 5.71
C VAL A 108 -1.89 -10.89 7.12
N LEU A 109 -1.00 -9.97 7.49
CA LEU A 109 -1.01 -9.33 8.81
C LEU A 109 -2.29 -8.50 9.02
N PHE A 110 -2.69 -7.75 7.98
CA PHE A 110 -3.93 -6.99 7.96
C PHE A 110 -5.16 -7.90 8.14
N PHE A 111 -5.27 -8.97 7.36
CA PHE A 111 -6.41 -9.89 7.46
C PHE A 111 -6.48 -10.58 8.83
N ASN A 112 -5.34 -11.05 9.35
CA ASN A 112 -5.29 -11.73 10.64
C ASN A 112 -5.61 -10.80 11.81
N GLY A 113 -5.10 -9.57 11.80
CA GLY A 113 -5.45 -8.56 12.80
C GLY A 113 -6.93 -8.19 12.73
N PHE A 114 -7.47 -8.00 11.52
CA PHE A 114 -8.88 -7.63 11.34
C PHE A 114 -9.82 -8.77 11.76
N LYS A 115 -9.51 -10.02 11.39
CA LYS A 115 -10.23 -11.22 11.83
C LYS A 115 -10.25 -11.34 13.35
N THR A 116 -9.14 -11.02 14.02
CA THR A 116 -9.04 -11.03 15.48
C THR A 116 -9.87 -9.93 16.12
N ALA A 117 -9.80 -8.69 15.60
CA ALA A 117 -10.55 -7.55 16.12
C ALA A 117 -12.07 -7.67 15.92
N THR A 118 -12.51 -8.35 14.86
CA THR A 118 -13.94 -8.52 14.51
C THR A 118 -14.51 -9.86 14.93
N ASN A 119 -13.69 -10.84 15.33
CA ASN A 119 -14.11 -12.21 15.66
C ASN A 119 -14.85 -12.89 14.48
N ILE A 120 -14.36 -12.69 13.25
CA ILE A 120 -14.92 -13.34 12.06
C ILE A 120 -14.57 -14.82 12.07
N LYS A 121 -15.61 -15.68 12.03
CA LYS A 121 -15.46 -17.16 12.00
C LYS A 121 -16.04 -17.79 10.74
N LYS A 122 -17.01 -17.15 10.08
CA LYS A 122 -17.72 -17.72 8.94
C LYS A 122 -17.05 -17.32 7.62
N LEU A 123 -16.88 -18.29 6.72
CA LEU A 123 -16.41 -18.06 5.34
C LEU A 123 -17.14 -16.93 4.59
N PRO A 124 -18.49 -16.81 4.61
CA PRO A 124 -19.19 -15.71 3.93
C PRO A 124 -18.81 -14.32 4.45
N GLN A 125 -18.46 -14.18 5.74
CA GLN A 125 -18.00 -12.91 6.30
C GLN A 125 -16.61 -12.54 5.78
N ILE A 126 -15.75 -13.54 5.56
CA ILE A 126 -14.42 -13.34 4.96
C ILE A 126 -14.56 -12.85 3.51
N ILE A 127 -15.44 -13.49 2.72
CA ILE A 127 -15.69 -13.10 1.33
C ILE A 127 -16.25 -11.68 1.26
N LEU A 128 -17.22 -11.35 2.12
CA LEU A 128 -17.78 -10.00 2.21
C LEU A 128 -16.71 -8.96 2.59
N PHE A 129 -15.83 -9.30 3.54
CA PHE A 129 -14.72 -8.44 3.92
C PHE A 129 -13.78 -8.16 2.74
N VAL A 130 -13.34 -9.20 2.03
CA VAL A 130 -12.43 -9.04 0.88
C VAL A 130 -13.07 -8.17 -0.20
N PHE A 131 -14.35 -8.39 -0.50
CA PHE A 131 -15.09 -7.59 -1.48
C PHE A 131 -15.15 -6.12 -1.07
N ILE A 132 -15.57 -5.82 0.17
CA ILE A 132 -15.68 -4.43 0.63
C ILE A 132 -14.31 -3.77 0.73
N PHE A 133 -13.28 -4.50 1.18
CA PHE A 133 -11.91 -4.00 1.22
C PHE A 133 -11.43 -3.58 -0.17
N PHE A 134 -11.66 -4.40 -1.20
CA PHE A 134 -11.31 -4.08 -2.57
C PHE A 134 -12.06 -2.85 -3.10
N VAL A 135 -13.37 -2.77 -2.85
CA VAL A 135 -14.19 -1.60 -3.20
C VAL A 135 -13.68 -0.34 -2.49
N SER A 136 -13.36 -0.44 -1.19
CA SER A 136 -12.80 0.67 -0.40
C SER A 136 -11.47 1.15 -0.97
N LEU A 137 -10.60 0.24 -1.42
CA LEU A 137 -9.33 0.59 -2.07
C LEU A 137 -9.57 1.35 -3.38
N MET A 138 -10.50 0.89 -4.23
CA MET A 138 -10.85 1.57 -5.48
C MET A 138 -11.41 2.97 -5.21
N ILE A 139 -12.30 3.12 -4.22
CA ILE A 139 -12.84 4.41 -3.81
C ILE A 139 -11.71 5.34 -3.35
N CYS A 140 -10.83 4.88 -2.46
CA CYS A 140 -9.71 5.68 -1.98
C CYS A 140 -8.78 6.12 -3.14
N GLN A 141 -8.47 5.22 -4.07
CA GLN A 141 -7.62 5.53 -5.22
C GLN A 141 -8.29 6.47 -6.22
N ILE A 142 -9.61 6.49 -6.34
CA ILE A 142 -10.32 7.38 -7.26
C ILE A 142 -10.55 8.74 -6.62
N PHE A 143 -10.99 8.78 -5.36
CA PHE A 143 -11.44 10.01 -4.70
C PHE A 143 -10.29 10.85 -4.15
N ILE A 144 -9.25 10.23 -3.57
CA ILE A 144 -8.18 10.99 -2.92
C ILE A 144 -7.36 11.81 -3.94
N PRO A 145 -7.05 11.33 -5.16
CA PRO A 145 -6.40 12.16 -6.18
C PRO A 145 -7.26 13.32 -6.69
N GLN A 146 -8.58 13.32 -6.46
CA GLN A 146 -9.46 14.44 -6.81
C GLN A 146 -9.46 15.53 -5.74
N LEU A 147 -8.99 15.22 -4.52
CA LEU A 147 -8.76 16.22 -3.49
C LEU A 147 -7.48 16.97 -3.85
N LYS A 148 -7.64 18.18 -4.40
CA LYS A 148 -6.53 19.11 -4.62
C LYS A 148 -5.95 19.48 -3.25
N PHE A 149 -4.76 18.99 -2.94
CA PHE A 149 -3.97 19.34 -1.76
C PHE A 149 -2.74 20.13 -2.18
#